data_AF-A0A7W0GRD9-F1
#
_entry.id   AF-A0A7W0GRD9-F1
#
_cell.length_a   1.000
_cell.length_b   1.000
_cell.length_c   1.000
_cell.angle_alpha   90.00
_cell.angle_beta   90.00
_cell.angle_gamma   90.00
#
_symmetry.space_group_name_H-M   'P 1'
#
loop_
_entity.id
_entity.type
_entity.pdbx_description
1 polymer ?
#
loop_
_entity_poly.entity_id
_entity_poly.type
_entity_poly.pdbx_seq_one_letter_code
_entity_poly.pdbx_strand_id
1 'polypeptide(L)'
;MSTPFAPKTAKVSVLHLTIAPKLLCLLFALTGVAVAATPTMRLDYYHTGNATQEFFSLDRLVIEPLPWPGNPRQLVDHTNLGKYLFEVIDRHTNRIIYSRGFASIYGEWETTNEAKKANRTFHESLRFPAPEKPIQVVLKKRDANNAFREIWSLTIDPDDIFIDRSKHISPGRLIELEKNGDPAIKVDFLILGDGYQSSEQKKFEQDARRLLDVLFATSPFKERRKDFNVWAIFPPSVESGISRPSSKTYRQTPLGTTYDAFGSERYVLTFDNRAFREIASFAPYEFVEILANNRTYGGGGIFGLYGTVAAASNQAPYVFVHEFGHHFAGLADEYYTSPVAYAPATERVEPWEPNATALIDPKNLKWKDLVTPGTPIPTPWNKEEFEKYSSEYQKRRGLIRSEGRPEEVMEALFLEVAQFERGFFAKEKYFGKVGAFEGAMYEAKGYYRPEVECIMFTRTTSFCAVCRRAIERVIDLYSRS
;
A
#
# COMPACT_ATOMS: atom_id res chain seq x y z
N MET A 1 42.35 13.49 -95.36
CA MET A 1 43.21 12.57 -94.58
C MET A 1 42.32 11.91 -93.53
N SER A 2 41.64 10.82 -93.88
CA SER A 2 42.10 9.43 -93.85
C SER A 2 41.97 8.81 -92.44
N THR A 3 40.83 8.13 -92.23
CA THR A 3 40.63 7.00 -91.29
C THR A 3 41.62 5.87 -91.61
N PRO A 4 41.96 4.95 -90.68
CA PRO A 4 41.14 3.75 -90.37
C PRO A 4 41.33 3.26 -88.89
N PHE A 5 40.75 2.21 -88.28
CA PHE A 5 40.40 0.84 -88.70
C PHE A 5 39.36 0.21 -87.72
N ALA A 6 38.73 -0.86 -88.21
CA ALA A 6 37.49 -1.53 -87.76
C ALA A 6 37.56 -2.44 -86.50
N PRO A 7 36.40 -2.83 -85.93
CA PRO A 7 36.26 -3.88 -84.91
C PRO A 7 35.89 -5.26 -85.52
N LYS A 8 36.23 -6.36 -84.82
CA LYS A 8 35.81 -7.73 -85.17
C LYS A 8 34.75 -8.30 -84.22
N THR A 9 33.80 -8.97 -84.88
CA THR A 9 32.59 -9.74 -84.53
C THR A 9 32.71 -10.87 -83.48
N ALA A 10 31.59 -11.18 -82.79
CA ALA A 10 30.92 -12.50 -82.84
C ALA A 10 29.52 -12.49 -82.15
N LYS A 11 28.57 -13.22 -82.76
CA LYS A 11 27.14 -13.41 -82.41
C LYS A 11 26.94 -14.41 -81.26
N VAL A 12 25.86 -14.32 -80.46
CA VAL A 12 25.02 -15.47 -80.03
C VAL A 12 23.57 -15.05 -79.67
N SER A 13 22.63 -15.71 -80.34
CA SER A 13 21.27 -16.18 -79.98
C SER A 13 20.33 -15.38 -79.04
N VAL A 14 19.12 -15.12 -79.55
CA VAL A 14 17.93 -14.68 -78.82
C VAL A 14 17.24 -15.91 -78.22
N LEU A 15 17.03 -15.92 -76.89
CA LEU A 15 16.09 -16.82 -76.22
C LEU A 15 15.00 -15.97 -75.55
N HIS A 16 13.74 -16.21 -75.91
CA HIS A 16 12.58 -15.62 -75.26
C HIS A 16 12.44 -16.19 -73.84
N LEU A 17 12.34 -15.32 -72.84
CA LEU A 17 11.87 -15.68 -71.50
C LEU A 17 10.73 -14.74 -71.10
N THR A 18 9.54 -15.33 -71.02
CA THR A 18 8.30 -14.77 -70.47
C THR A 18 8.49 -14.34 -69.02
N ILE A 19 8.28 -13.05 -68.72
CA ILE A 19 8.33 -12.49 -67.37
C ILE A 19 6.92 -12.55 -66.76
N ALA A 20 6.77 -13.32 -65.68
CA ALA A 20 5.58 -13.37 -64.82
C ALA A 20 5.37 -12.05 -64.05
N PRO A 21 4.12 -11.68 -63.69
CA PRO A 21 3.84 -10.39 -63.05
C PRO A 21 4.27 -10.43 -61.58
N LYS A 22 5.22 -9.57 -61.21
CA LYS A 22 5.63 -9.38 -59.81
C LYS A 22 4.58 -8.55 -59.06
N LEU A 23 4.05 -9.18 -58.03
CA LEU A 23 3.25 -8.68 -56.93
C LEU A 23 3.82 -7.37 -56.36
N LEU A 24 3.08 -6.27 -56.47
CA LEU A 24 3.38 -5.00 -55.82
C LEU A 24 2.89 -5.08 -54.36
N CYS A 25 3.74 -5.57 -53.46
CA CYS A 25 3.48 -5.45 -52.02
C CYS A 25 3.73 -4.00 -51.57
N LEU A 26 2.65 -3.25 -51.34
CA LEU A 26 2.68 -1.98 -50.61
C LEU A 26 3.11 -2.27 -49.16
N LEU A 27 4.34 -1.92 -48.80
CA LEU A 27 4.75 -1.80 -47.40
C LEU A 27 4.08 -0.55 -46.81
N PHE A 28 2.95 -0.72 -46.14
CA PHE A 28 2.49 0.25 -45.15
C PHE A 28 3.45 0.18 -43.96
N ALA A 29 4.44 1.06 -43.93
CA ALA A 29 5.19 1.35 -42.73
C ALA A 29 4.23 2.05 -41.75
N LEU A 30 3.62 1.28 -40.84
CA LEU A 30 3.02 1.81 -39.62
C LEU A 30 4.17 2.41 -38.79
N THR A 31 4.45 3.69 -38.99
CA THR A 31 5.19 4.49 -38.01
C THR A 31 4.26 4.65 -36.81
N GLY A 32 4.25 3.65 -35.93
CA GLY A 32 3.67 3.82 -34.60
C GLY A 32 4.43 4.95 -33.94
N VAL A 33 3.78 6.10 -33.75
CA VAL A 33 4.30 7.15 -32.89
C VAL A 33 4.32 6.54 -31.50
N ALA A 34 5.50 6.18 -31.01
CA ALA A 34 5.66 5.79 -29.61
C ALA A 34 5.25 7.02 -28.78
N VAL A 35 4.09 6.95 -28.14
CA VAL A 35 3.66 7.95 -27.16
C VAL A 35 4.67 7.86 -26.02
N ALA A 36 5.39 8.96 -25.76
CA ALA A 36 6.33 9.01 -24.66
C ALA A 36 5.60 8.75 -23.33
N ALA A 37 6.16 7.90 -22.47
CA ALA A 37 5.56 7.60 -21.19
C ALA A 37 5.55 8.86 -20.30
N THR A 38 4.42 9.14 -19.66
CA THR A 38 4.27 10.30 -18.77
C THR A 38 5.25 10.20 -17.60
N PRO A 39 6.08 11.23 -17.31
CA PRO A 39 6.94 11.23 -16.14
C PRO A 39 6.12 11.21 -14.83
N THR A 40 6.74 10.81 -13.72
CA THR A 40 6.14 10.95 -12.39
C THR A 40 6.61 12.24 -11.74
N MET A 41 5.67 13.10 -11.32
CA MET A 41 5.97 14.22 -10.43
C MET A 41 5.73 13.80 -8.98
N ARG A 42 6.72 14.05 -8.11
CA ARG A 42 6.61 13.91 -6.67
C ARG A 42 6.70 15.27 -6.00
N LEU A 43 5.76 15.54 -5.12
CA LEU A 43 5.75 16.69 -4.22
C LEU A 43 6.07 16.21 -2.81
N ASP A 44 7.20 16.64 -2.29
CA ASP A 44 7.62 16.40 -0.91
C ASP A 44 7.23 17.61 -0.04
N TYR A 45 6.64 17.38 1.13
CA TYR A 45 6.17 18.44 2.04
C TYR A 45 6.35 18.07 3.51
N TYR A 46 6.33 19.07 4.37
CA TYR A 46 6.30 18.91 5.81
C TYR A 46 4.88 19.09 6.33
N HIS A 47 4.40 18.09 7.06
CA HIS A 47 3.16 18.12 7.84
C HIS A 47 3.50 18.36 9.31
N THR A 48 3.19 19.55 9.82
CA THR A 48 3.56 19.99 11.18
C THR A 48 2.32 20.31 11.99
N GLY A 49 2.30 19.93 13.26
CA GLY A 49 1.16 20.26 14.10
C GLY A 49 1.10 19.46 15.39
N ASN A 50 -0.12 19.36 15.93
CA ASN A 50 -0.48 18.67 17.17
C ASN A 50 -1.93 18.14 17.07
N ALA A 51 -2.50 17.69 18.19
CA ALA A 51 -3.85 17.13 18.23
C ALA A 51 -4.99 18.09 17.81
N THR A 52 -4.72 19.39 17.62
CA THR A 52 -5.75 20.42 17.34
C THR A 52 -5.46 21.30 16.14
N GLN A 53 -4.24 21.31 15.61
CA GLN A 53 -3.80 22.21 14.55
C GLN A 53 -2.84 21.52 13.60
N GLU A 54 -2.96 21.83 12.30
CA GLU A 54 -2.14 21.31 11.21
C GLU A 54 -1.60 22.47 10.37
N PHE A 55 -0.34 22.35 9.95
CA PHE A 55 0.38 23.30 9.12
C PHE A 55 1.19 22.56 8.07
N PHE A 56 1.22 23.09 6.85
CA PHE A 56 1.87 22.47 5.71
C PHE A 56 2.87 23.41 5.07
N SER A 57 4.01 22.88 4.64
CA SER A 57 4.99 23.63 3.86
C SER A 57 5.64 22.74 2.81
N LEU A 58 5.89 23.30 1.63
CA LEU A 58 6.59 22.61 0.56
C LEU A 58 8.05 22.36 0.98
N ASP A 59 8.55 21.15 0.75
CA ASP A 59 9.97 20.83 0.81
C ASP A 59 10.60 20.95 -0.58
N ARG A 60 10.15 20.10 -1.53
CA ARG A 60 10.63 20.12 -2.92
C ARG A 60 9.65 19.49 -3.90
N LEU A 61 9.90 19.74 -5.18
CA LEU A 61 9.29 19.05 -6.31
C LEU A 61 10.37 18.26 -7.05
N VAL A 62 10.04 17.02 -7.43
CA VAL A 62 10.98 16.09 -8.08
C VAL A 62 10.29 15.43 -9.28
N ILE A 63 11.00 15.28 -10.40
CA ILE A 63 10.64 14.31 -11.44
C ILE A 63 11.37 13.01 -11.13
N GLU A 64 10.62 11.95 -10.84
CA GLU A 64 11.22 10.67 -10.46
C GLU A 64 11.95 9.99 -11.64
N PRO A 65 12.89 9.06 -11.37
CA PRO A 65 13.69 8.41 -12.42
C PRO A 65 12.88 7.54 -13.40
N LEU A 66 11.71 7.05 -12.98
CA LEU A 66 10.85 6.17 -13.77
C LEU A 66 9.51 6.86 -14.13
N PRO A 67 8.91 6.49 -15.28
CA PRO A 67 7.62 7.04 -15.69
C PRO A 67 6.51 6.63 -14.72
N TRP A 68 5.39 7.33 -14.82
CA TRP A 68 4.19 7.07 -14.03
C TRP A 68 3.68 5.64 -14.29
N PRO A 69 3.59 4.79 -13.25
CA PRO A 69 3.15 3.41 -13.42
C PRO A 69 1.62 3.29 -13.47
N GLY A 70 0.90 4.26 -12.88
CA GLY A 70 -0.53 4.13 -12.65
C GLY A 70 -1.39 4.26 -13.90
N ASN A 71 -2.61 3.76 -13.78
CA ASN A 71 -3.53 3.65 -14.89
C ASN A 71 -4.02 5.01 -15.43
N PRO A 72 -3.75 5.35 -16.70
CA PRO A 72 -4.08 6.66 -17.28
C PRO A 72 -5.59 6.87 -17.49
N ARG A 73 -6.42 5.83 -17.35
CA ARG A 73 -7.88 5.91 -17.48
C ARG A 73 -8.58 6.06 -16.12
N GLN A 74 -7.86 5.87 -15.02
CA GLN A 74 -8.38 5.90 -13.65
C GLN A 74 -7.67 6.98 -12.82
N LEU A 75 -7.54 8.18 -13.39
CA LEU A 75 -6.80 9.27 -12.76
C LEU A 75 -7.52 9.88 -11.55
N VAL A 76 -8.85 9.84 -11.53
CA VAL A 76 -9.67 10.39 -10.44
C VAL A 76 -10.11 9.27 -9.52
N ASP A 77 -9.81 9.40 -8.24
CA ASP A 77 -10.21 8.45 -7.21
C ASP A 77 -11.69 8.66 -6.82
N HIS A 78 -12.50 7.64 -7.07
CA HIS A 78 -13.92 7.58 -6.70
C HIS A 78 -14.18 6.63 -5.52
N THR A 79 -13.15 6.14 -4.86
CA THR A 79 -13.26 5.21 -3.74
C THR A 79 -13.82 5.87 -2.48
N ASN A 80 -13.56 7.18 -2.33
CA ASN A 80 -13.83 7.94 -1.10
C ASN A 80 -13.17 7.27 0.12
N LEU A 81 -11.97 6.70 -0.05
CA LEU A 81 -11.15 6.17 1.04
C LEU A 81 -10.15 7.22 1.54
N GLY A 82 -9.58 6.97 2.72
CA GLY A 82 -8.55 7.80 3.32
C GLY A 82 -9.09 8.88 4.26
N LYS A 83 -8.20 9.28 5.19
CA LYS A 83 -8.38 10.42 6.07
C LYS A 83 -8.12 11.74 5.35
N TYR A 84 -7.18 11.70 4.41
CA TYR A 84 -6.81 12.78 3.52
C TYR A 84 -7.13 12.39 2.07
N LEU A 85 -7.31 13.41 1.23
CA LEU A 85 -7.45 13.30 -0.22
C LEU A 85 -6.65 14.44 -0.82
N PHE A 86 -5.87 14.18 -1.87
CA PHE A 86 -5.33 15.28 -2.67
C PHE A 86 -5.90 15.26 -4.08
N GLU A 87 -6.05 16.45 -4.64
CA GLU A 87 -6.49 16.69 -6.01
C GLU A 87 -5.41 17.49 -6.74
N VAL A 88 -5.20 17.15 -8.01
CA VAL A 88 -4.41 17.93 -8.97
C VAL A 88 -5.39 18.55 -9.94
N ILE A 89 -5.43 19.87 -10.00
CA ILE A 89 -6.38 20.65 -10.78
C ILE A 89 -5.63 21.38 -11.88
N ASP A 90 -6.03 21.18 -13.13
CA ASP A 90 -5.52 21.95 -14.26
C ASP A 90 -6.01 23.41 -14.16
N ARG A 91 -5.08 24.38 -14.16
CA ARG A 91 -5.42 25.80 -13.92
C ARG A 91 -6.07 26.49 -15.10
N HIS A 92 -6.00 25.91 -16.29
CA HIS A 92 -6.62 26.49 -17.48
C HIS A 92 -8.11 26.14 -17.54
N THR A 93 -8.43 24.87 -17.24
CA THR A 93 -9.78 24.31 -17.36
C THR A 93 -10.52 24.21 -16.02
N ASN A 94 -9.82 24.35 -14.89
CA ASN A 94 -10.30 24.12 -13.53
C ASN A 94 -10.88 22.72 -13.32
N ARG A 95 -10.38 21.72 -14.07
CA ARG A 95 -10.77 20.32 -13.93
C ARG A 95 -9.79 19.56 -13.06
N ILE A 96 -10.31 18.64 -12.24
CA ILE A 96 -9.49 17.64 -11.55
C ILE A 96 -8.93 16.70 -12.63
N ILE A 97 -7.60 16.63 -12.72
CA ILE A 97 -6.89 15.75 -13.65
C ILE A 97 -6.26 14.55 -12.95
N TYR A 98 -6.15 14.57 -11.62
CA TYR A 98 -5.76 13.44 -10.80
C TYR A 98 -6.24 13.60 -9.36
N SER A 99 -6.58 12.52 -8.68
CA SER A 99 -6.80 12.53 -7.23
C SER A 99 -6.54 11.16 -6.60
N ARG A 100 -6.11 11.14 -5.32
CA ARG A 100 -5.97 9.92 -4.52
C ARG A 100 -6.24 10.18 -3.04
N GLY A 101 -7.00 9.28 -2.42
CA GLY A 101 -7.18 9.21 -0.98
C GLY A 101 -5.99 8.53 -0.31
N PHE A 102 -5.65 8.95 0.91
CA PHE A 102 -4.56 8.36 1.70
C PHE A 102 -4.75 8.61 3.20
N ALA A 103 -3.94 7.93 4.00
CA ALA A 103 -3.69 8.21 5.41
C ALA A 103 -2.19 8.48 5.61
N SER A 104 -1.81 9.03 6.76
CA SER A 104 -0.42 9.39 7.02
C SER A 104 -0.01 9.10 8.46
N ILE A 105 1.30 9.03 8.68
CA ILE A 105 1.89 8.89 10.01
C ILE A 105 1.41 10.02 10.94
N TYR A 106 1.33 11.26 10.43
CA TYR A 106 0.74 12.37 11.19
C TYR A 106 -0.71 12.09 11.56
N GLY A 107 -1.52 11.61 10.61
CA GLY A 107 -2.93 11.29 10.82
C GLY A 107 -3.18 10.25 11.91
N GLU A 108 -2.23 9.35 12.17
CA GLU A 108 -2.27 8.46 13.33
C GLU A 108 -1.74 9.12 14.59
N TRP A 109 -0.57 9.77 14.48
CA TRP A 109 0.13 10.41 15.59
C TRP A 109 -0.73 11.46 16.31
N GLU A 110 -1.53 12.23 15.57
CA GLU A 110 -2.38 13.28 16.14
C GLU A 110 -3.39 12.76 17.19
N THR A 111 -3.69 11.45 17.15
CA THR A 111 -4.62 10.80 18.09
C THR A 111 -3.94 10.27 19.36
N THR A 112 -2.61 10.39 19.45
CA THR A 112 -1.81 9.94 20.60
C THR A 112 -1.82 10.96 21.74
N ASN A 113 -1.43 10.53 22.94
CA ASN A 113 -1.27 11.44 24.07
C ASN A 113 -0.06 12.39 23.92
N GLU A 114 0.92 12.05 23.07
CA GLU A 114 2.06 12.92 22.76
C GLU A 114 1.59 14.18 22.02
N ALA A 115 0.73 14.03 21.02
CA ALA A 115 0.20 15.12 20.22
C ALA A 115 -0.63 16.15 21.02
N LYS A 116 -1.11 15.79 22.20
CA LYS A 116 -1.78 16.74 23.12
C LYS A 116 -0.81 17.68 23.84
N LYS A 117 0.49 17.38 23.80
CA LYS A 117 1.53 18.02 24.63
C LYS A 117 2.69 18.57 23.81
N ALA A 118 2.83 18.19 22.55
CA ALA A 118 3.95 18.56 21.71
C ALA A 118 3.51 18.80 20.27
N ASN A 119 4.27 19.65 19.58
CA ASN A 119 4.21 19.75 18.13
C ASN A 119 5.27 18.81 17.52
N ARG A 120 4.93 18.13 16.43
CA ARG A 120 5.89 17.36 15.62
C ARG A 120 5.73 17.71 14.15
N THR A 121 6.77 17.40 13.39
CA THR A 121 6.83 17.54 11.94
C THR A 121 7.14 16.18 11.32
N PHE A 122 6.38 15.83 10.29
CA PHE A 122 6.57 14.62 9.49
C PHE A 122 6.79 15.02 8.04
N HIS A 123 7.76 14.38 7.39
CA HIS A 123 7.99 14.53 5.95
C HIS A 123 7.05 13.58 5.22
N GLU A 124 6.31 14.07 4.23
CA GLU A 124 5.30 13.31 3.48
C GLU A 124 5.45 13.60 1.97
N SER A 125 4.88 12.75 1.12
CA SER A 125 4.98 12.91 -0.34
C SER A 125 3.69 12.57 -1.06
N LEU A 126 3.35 13.38 -2.06
CA LEU A 126 2.30 13.12 -3.04
C LEU A 126 2.93 12.78 -4.39
N ARG A 127 2.43 11.74 -5.07
CA ARG A 127 2.92 11.32 -6.40
C ARG A 127 1.77 11.30 -7.40
N PHE A 128 2.01 11.83 -8.59
CA PHE A 128 1.02 11.92 -9.66
C PHE A 128 1.70 12.01 -11.04
N PRO A 129 0.98 11.74 -12.15
CA PRO A 129 1.53 11.95 -13.49
C PRO A 129 1.92 13.42 -13.68
N ALA A 130 3.14 13.67 -14.17
CA ALA A 130 3.65 15.02 -14.37
C ALA A 130 2.79 15.78 -15.40
N PRO A 131 2.24 16.95 -15.05
CA PRO A 131 1.43 17.75 -15.96
C PRO A 131 2.30 18.54 -16.95
N GLU A 132 1.73 18.88 -18.10
CA GLU A 132 2.37 19.76 -19.10
C GLU A 132 1.98 21.23 -18.95
N LYS A 133 1.01 21.54 -18.08
CA LYS A 133 0.46 22.88 -17.85
C LYS A 133 0.45 23.20 -16.36
N PRO A 134 0.42 24.49 -15.98
CA PRO A 134 0.29 24.87 -14.58
C PRO A 134 -0.90 24.21 -13.89
N ILE A 135 -0.66 23.71 -12.69
CA ILE A 135 -1.66 23.01 -11.86
C ILE A 135 -1.79 23.67 -10.50
N GLN A 136 -2.89 23.36 -9.80
CA GLN A 136 -2.99 23.53 -8.36
C GLN A 136 -3.15 22.17 -7.70
N VAL A 137 -2.30 21.90 -6.71
CA VAL A 137 -2.46 20.74 -5.82
C VAL A 137 -3.27 21.21 -4.61
N VAL A 138 -4.36 20.51 -4.31
CA VAL A 138 -5.22 20.77 -3.16
C VAL A 138 -5.21 19.56 -2.24
N LEU A 139 -4.76 19.74 -1.00
CA LEU A 139 -4.84 18.75 0.05
C LEU A 139 -6.10 18.97 0.89
N LYS A 140 -6.85 17.90 1.12
CA LYS A 140 -8.11 17.89 1.86
C LYS A 140 -8.06 16.89 3.01
N LYS A 141 -8.79 17.18 4.09
CA LYS A 141 -9.03 16.27 5.24
C LYS A 141 -10.52 16.12 5.48
N ARG A 142 -10.93 14.98 6.02
CA ARG A 142 -12.32 14.79 6.46
C ARG A 142 -12.68 15.68 7.65
N ASP A 143 -13.83 16.32 7.57
CA ASP A 143 -14.49 16.93 8.72
C ASP A 143 -15.27 15.88 9.53
N ALA A 144 -15.92 16.31 10.62
CA ALA A 144 -16.72 15.44 11.49
C ALA A 144 -17.91 14.75 10.79
N ASN A 145 -18.32 15.24 9.60
CA ASN A 145 -19.35 14.62 8.77
C ASN A 145 -18.76 13.70 7.68
N ASN A 146 -17.47 13.37 7.78
CA ASN A 146 -16.69 12.65 6.76
C ASN A 146 -16.60 13.36 5.40
N ALA A 147 -16.91 14.65 5.30
CA ALA A 147 -16.75 15.39 4.05
C ALA A 147 -15.32 15.94 3.92
N PHE A 148 -14.73 15.82 2.74
CA PHE A 148 -13.39 16.38 2.48
C PHE A 148 -13.44 17.91 2.39
N ARG A 149 -12.61 18.57 3.21
CA ARG A 149 -12.41 20.02 3.24
C ARG A 149 -10.98 20.35 2.91
N GLU A 150 -10.77 21.38 2.09
CA GLU A 150 -9.43 21.90 1.80
C GLU A 150 -8.76 22.37 3.10
N ILE A 151 -7.52 21.94 3.29
CA ILE A 151 -6.66 22.32 4.42
C ILE A 151 -5.34 22.93 3.97
N TRP A 152 -4.94 22.69 2.72
CA TRP A 152 -3.76 23.30 2.13
C TRP A 152 -3.84 23.24 0.60
N SER A 153 -3.27 24.22 -0.09
CA SER A 153 -3.08 24.15 -1.53
C SER A 153 -1.85 24.94 -1.98
N LEU A 154 -1.31 24.56 -3.14
CA LEU A 154 -0.25 25.28 -3.81
C LEU A 154 -0.43 25.25 -5.33
N THR A 155 0.08 26.26 -6.02
CA THR A 155 0.18 26.28 -7.49
C THR A 155 1.57 25.84 -7.90
N ILE A 156 1.66 25.02 -8.95
CA ILE A 156 2.92 24.52 -9.52
C ILE A 156 2.96 24.87 -10.99
N ASP A 157 4.05 25.50 -11.42
CA ASP A 157 4.43 25.60 -12.82
C ASP A 157 5.35 24.41 -13.16
N PRO A 158 4.96 23.49 -14.07
CA PRO A 158 5.79 22.33 -14.41
C PRO A 158 7.13 22.69 -15.06
N ASP A 159 7.28 23.93 -15.55
CA ASP A 159 8.53 24.45 -16.12
C ASP A 159 9.42 25.16 -15.08
N ASP A 160 9.03 25.16 -13.80
CA ASP A 160 9.81 25.79 -12.73
C ASP A 160 11.23 25.18 -12.65
N ILE A 161 12.22 26.08 -12.54
CA ILE A 161 13.65 25.76 -12.53
C ILE A 161 14.10 25.04 -11.25
N PHE A 162 13.30 25.11 -10.18
CA PHE A 162 13.57 24.46 -8.89
C PHE A 162 12.96 23.05 -8.79
N ILE A 163 12.25 22.58 -9.82
CA ILE A 163 11.88 21.15 -9.90
C ILE A 163 13.13 20.33 -10.19
N ASP A 164 13.47 19.44 -9.25
CA ASP A 164 14.62 18.55 -9.34
C ASP A 164 14.39 17.52 -10.45
N ARG A 165 15.25 17.55 -11.45
CA ARG A 165 15.27 16.62 -12.60
C ARG A 165 16.60 15.86 -12.65
N SER A 166 17.36 15.87 -11.56
CA SER A 166 18.67 15.24 -11.50
C SER A 166 18.55 13.72 -11.62
N LYS A 167 19.57 13.11 -12.24
CA LYS A 167 19.63 11.66 -12.40
C LYS A 167 20.29 11.06 -11.17
N HIS A 168 19.56 10.21 -10.45
CA HIS A 168 20.09 9.48 -9.30
C HIS A 168 20.54 8.07 -9.68
N ILE A 169 21.47 7.53 -8.90
CA ILE A 169 21.93 6.13 -9.03
C ILE A 169 21.00 5.25 -8.20
N SER A 170 20.57 4.12 -8.77
CA SER A 170 19.72 3.16 -8.05
C SER A 170 20.44 2.65 -6.79
N PRO A 171 19.77 2.64 -5.62
CA PRO A 171 20.37 2.19 -4.36
C PRO A 171 20.44 0.66 -4.23
N GLY A 172 19.88 -0.06 -5.21
CA GLY A 172 19.91 -1.51 -5.27
C GLY A 172 19.48 -2.02 -6.66
N ARG A 173 19.63 -3.33 -6.87
CA ARG A 173 19.13 -3.99 -8.08
C ARG A 173 17.60 -4.11 -8.01
N LEU A 174 16.89 -3.72 -9.07
CA LEU A 174 15.48 -4.06 -9.26
C LEU A 174 15.34 -5.56 -9.55
N ILE A 175 14.56 -6.25 -8.72
CA ILE A 175 14.25 -7.68 -8.86
C ILE A 175 12.82 -7.80 -9.36
N GLU A 176 12.64 -8.48 -10.49
CA GLU A 176 11.31 -8.86 -10.98
C GLU A 176 10.88 -10.14 -10.25
N LEU A 177 9.89 -10.03 -9.37
CA LEU A 177 9.31 -11.18 -8.67
C LEU A 177 8.21 -11.81 -9.51
N GLU A 178 7.35 -10.98 -10.12
CA GLU A 178 6.28 -11.40 -11.01
C GLU A 178 5.86 -10.24 -11.94
N LYS A 179 5.76 -10.48 -13.25
CA LYS A 179 5.34 -9.46 -14.24
C LYS A 179 4.22 -10.01 -15.11
N ASN A 180 3.01 -9.44 -14.96
CA ASN A 180 1.80 -9.90 -15.64
C ASN A 180 1.31 -8.94 -16.74
N GLY A 181 1.92 -7.76 -16.91
CA GLY A 181 1.58 -6.87 -18.02
C GLY A 181 2.22 -5.49 -17.97
N ASP A 182 1.70 -4.59 -18.80
CA ASP A 182 2.05 -3.16 -18.79
C ASP A 182 1.60 -2.52 -17.46
N PRO A 183 2.48 -1.80 -16.74
CA PRO A 183 2.13 -1.03 -15.54
C PRO A 183 0.83 -0.24 -15.63
N ALA A 184 0.55 0.37 -16.80
CA ALA A 184 -0.63 1.20 -17.01
C ALA A 184 -1.99 0.47 -16.85
N ILE A 185 -1.99 -0.86 -16.74
CA ILE A 185 -3.18 -1.69 -16.50
C ILE A 185 -2.94 -2.77 -15.43
N LYS A 186 -1.98 -2.55 -14.53
CA LYS A 186 -1.64 -3.46 -13.44
C LYS A 186 -1.54 -2.69 -12.14
N VAL A 187 -1.70 -3.41 -11.03
CA VAL A 187 -1.28 -2.95 -9.72
C VAL A 187 0.22 -3.16 -9.63
N ASP A 188 1.00 -2.08 -9.59
CA ASP A 188 2.44 -2.18 -9.36
C ASP A 188 2.76 -2.18 -7.86
N PHE A 189 3.14 -3.36 -7.37
CA PHE A 189 3.45 -3.64 -5.98
C PHE A 189 4.96 -3.79 -5.77
N LEU A 190 5.53 -2.98 -4.89
CA LEU A 190 6.94 -3.02 -4.54
C LEU A 190 7.16 -3.63 -3.16
N ILE A 191 8.09 -4.58 -3.07
CA ILE A 191 8.61 -5.10 -1.81
C ILE A 191 9.99 -4.47 -1.56
N LEU A 192 10.13 -3.72 -0.48
CA LEU A 192 11.40 -3.16 -0.04
C LEU A 192 12.00 -3.99 1.10
N GLY A 193 13.32 -4.19 1.08
CA GLY A 193 14.05 -4.80 2.20
C GLY A 193 14.76 -3.76 3.04
N ASP A 194 14.64 -3.84 4.38
CA ASP A 194 15.41 -3.02 5.31
C ASP A 194 16.09 -3.87 6.40
N GLY A 195 17.30 -3.46 6.83
CA GLY A 195 18.10 -4.23 7.80
C GLY A 195 18.73 -5.49 7.24
N TYR A 196 18.75 -5.71 5.92
CA TYR A 196 19.50 -6.79 5.30
C TYR A 196 20.90 -6.30 4.95
N GLN A 197 21.95 -7.08 5.20
CA GLN A 197 23.29 -6.81 4.68
C GLN A 197 23.42 -7.28 3.23
N SER A 198 24.46 -6.80 2.53
CA SER A 198 24.77 -7.26 1.16
C SER A 198 24.89 -8.79 1.05
N SER A 199 25.46 -9.45 2.08
CA SER A 199 25.57 -10.91 2.17
C SER A 199 24.22 -11.63 2.38
N GLU A 200 23.16 -10.91 2.77
CA GLU A 200 21.83 -11.43 3.05
C GLU A 200 20.87 -11.30 1.85
N GLN A 201 21.36 -10.93 0.66
CA GLN A 201 20.53 -10.78 -0.54
C GLN A 201 19.65 -12.01 -0.83
N LYS A 202 20.21 -13.22 -0.72
CA LYS A 202 19.45 -14.47 -0.94
C LYS A 202 18.35 -14.65 0.11
N LYS A 203 18.61 -14.26 1.36
CA LYS A 203 17.63 -14.30 2.45
C LYS A 203 16.47 -13.35 2.17
N PHE A 204 16.77 -12.11 1.76
CA PHE A 204 15.73 -11.13 1.38
C PHE A 204 14.84 -11.66 0.26
N GLU A 205 15.41 -12.16 -0.84
CA GLU A 205 14.61 -12.67 -1.96
C GLU A 205 13.74 -13.87 -1.55
N GLN A 206 14.24 -14.75 -0.67
CA GLN A 206 13.46 -15.85 -0.10
C GLN A 206 12.32 -15.36 0.78
N ASP A 207 12.56 -14.38 1.64
CA ASP A 207 11.53 -13.77 2.49
C ASP A 207 10.44 -13.11 1.63
N ALA A 208 10.83 -12.34 0.61
CA ALA A 208 9.92 -11.68 -0.31
C ALA A 208 9.03 -12.67 -1.07
N ARG A 209 9.61 -13.71 -1.69
CA ARG A 209 8.85 -14.73 -2.43
C ARG A 209 7.89 -15.49 -1.51
N ARG A 210 8.36 -15.91 -0.33
CA ARG A 210 7.54 -16.63 0.65
C ARG A 210 6.31 -15.83 1.09
N LEU A 211 6.48 -14.54 1.39
CA LEU A 211 5.37 -13.70 1.83
C LEU A 211 4.43 -13.33 0.67
N LEU A 212 4.99 -13.12 -0.53
CA LEU A 212 4.21 -12.92 -1.75
C LEU A 212 3.30 -14.12 -2.06
N ASP A 213 3.82 -15.34 -1.92
CA ASP A 213 3.04 -16.56 -2.12
C ASP A 213 1.87 -16.66 -1.13
N VAL A 214 2.05 -16.19 0.11
CA VAL A 214 0.96 -16.15 1.11
C VAL A 214 -0.11 -15.13 0.72
N LEU A 215 0.30 -13.94 0.26
CA LEU A 215 -0.63 -12.92 -0.23
C LEU A 215 -1.48 -13.47 -1.38
N PHE A 216 -0.84 -14.05 -2.40
CA PHE A 216 -1.53 -14.64 -3.54
C PHE A 216 -2.19 -16.01 -3.27
N ALA A 217 -2.06 -16.56 -2.07
CA ALA A 217 -2.89 -17.66 -1.59
C ALA A 217 -4.20 -17.16 -0.93
N THR A 218 -4.30 -15.86 -0.64
CA THR A 218 -5.41 -15.25 0.09
C THR A 218 -6.38 -14.55 -0.86
N SER A 219 -7.68 -14.87 -0.79
CA SER A 219 -8.69 -14.20 -1.62
C SER A 219 -8.99 -12.77 -1.10
N PRO A 220 -9.13 -11.77 -1.99
CA PRO A 220 -9.31 -11.89 -3.44
C PRO A 220 -8.00 -11.81 -4.25
N PHE A 221 -6.84 -11.60 -3.61
CA PHE A 221 -5.56 -11.49 -4.31
C PHE A 221 -5.22 -12.76 -5.10
N LYS A 222 -5.63 -13.93 -4.58
CA LYS A 222 -5.50 -15.21 -5.28
C LYS A 222 -6.17 -15.19 -6.66
N GLU A 223 -7.43 -14.80 -6.72
CA GLU A 223 -8.21 -14.75 -7.96
C GLU A 223 -7.70 -13.63 -8.88
N ARG A 224 -7.16 -12.56 -8.29
CA ARG A 224 -6.72 -11.35 -8.97
C ARG A 224 -5.20 -11.29 -9.20
N ARG A 225 -4.44 -12.37 -8.97
CA ARG A 225 -2.95 -12.38 -9.06
C ARG A 225 -2.42 -11.80 -10.38
N LYS A 226 -3.08 -12.12 -11.49
CA LYS A 226 -2.71 -11.63 -12.84
C LYS A 226 -2.89 -10.12 -13.05
N ASP A 227 -3.52 -9.43 -12.10
CA ASP A 227 -3.66 -7.98 -12.12
C ASP A 227 -2.48 -7.26 -11.46
N PHE A 228 -1.50 -7.98 -10.92
CA PHE A 228 -0.35 -7.41 -10.24
C PHE A 228 0.94 -7.57 -11.06
N ASN A 229 1.76 -6.52 -11.06
CA ASN A 229 3.20 -6.62 -11.25
C ASN A 229 3.87 -6.49 -9.89
N VAL A 230 4.88 -7.30 -9.61
CA VAL A 230 5.56 -7.34 -8.31
C VAL A 230 7.06 -7.20 -8.49
N TRP A 231 7.58 -6.17 -7.85
CA TRP A 231 8.97 -5.76 -7.89
C TRP A 231 9.59 -5.87 -6.50
N ALA A 232 10.90 -6.00 -6.43
CA ALA A 232 11.61 -5.87 -5.17
C ALA A 232 12.90 -5.08 -5.30
N ILE A 233 13.20 -4.26 -4.29
CA ILE A 233 14.46 -3.55 -4.15
C ILE A 233 14.93 -3.73 -2.71
N PHE A 234 16.23 -3.98 -2.56
CA PHE A 234 16.86 -4.09 -1.26
C PHE A 234 18.16 -3.27 -1.30
N PRO A 235 18.19 -2.09 -0.65
CA PRO A 235 19.44 -1.40 -0.37
C PRO A 235 20.19 -2.07 0.81
N PRO A 236 21.49 -2.33 0.68
CA PRO A 236 22.26 -2.98 1.75
C PRO A 236 22.40 -2.10 2.99
N SER A 237 22.06 -2.67 4.14
CA SER A 237 22.36 -2.13 5.48
C SER A 237 23.77 -2.49 5.90
N VAL A 238 24.38 -1.66 6.75
CA VAL A 238 25.71 -1.93 7.34
C VAL A 238 25.63 -3.09 8.33
N GLU A 239 24.56 -3.13 9.13
CA GLU A 239 24.30 -4.17 10.13
C GLU A 239 23.00 -4.93 9.81
N SER A 240 22.90 -6.15 10.32
CA SER A 240 21.71 -6.99 10.14
C SER A 240 20.65 -6.62 11.19
N GLY A 241 19.41 -6.46 10.74
CA GLY A 241 18.23 -6.04 11.47
C GLY A 241 18.07 -4.53 11.60
N ILE A 242 16.93 -4.13 12.16
CA ILE A 242 16.51 -2.73 12.33
C ILE A 242 16.63 -2.25 13.78
N SER A 243 16.35 -0.97 14.02
CA SER A 243 16.31 -0.35 15.34
C SER A 243 15.12 -0.83 16.19
N ARG A 244 15.37 -0.98 17.50
CA ARG A 244 14.37 -1.21 18.55
C ARG A 244 14.77 -0.49 19.83
N PRO A 245 14.41 0.81 19.96
CA PRO A 245 14.71 1.61 21.13
C PRO A 245 14.36 0.97 22.48
N SER A 246 13.23 0.26 22.58
CA SER A 246 12.79 -0.41 23.82
C SER A 246 13.77 -1.48 24.32
N SER A 247 14.55 -2.09 23.43
CA SER A 247 15.63 -3.02 23.77
C SER A 247 17.03 -2.39 23.68
N LYS A 248 17.13 -1.06 23.63
CA LYS A 248 18.38 -0.29 23.45
C LYS A 248 19.16 -0.69 22.20
N THR A 249 18.48 -1.17 21.17
CA THR A 249 19.09 -1.54 19.89
C THR A 249 18.89 -0.38 18.92
N TYR A 250 19.99 0.20 18.43
CA TYR A 250 19.97 1.31 17.49
C TYR A 250 20.82 0.94 16.30
N ARG A 251 20.21 0.95 15.11
CA ARG A 251 20.83 0.58 13.84
C ARG A 251 20.44 1.61 12.79
N GLN A 252 21.44 2.07 12.04
CA GLN A 252 21.22 2.90 10.87
C GLN A 252 20.97 1.98 9.68
N THR A 253 19.76 2.00 9.17
CA THR A 253 19.36 1.24 7.97
C THR A 253 18.98 2.21 6.84
N PRO A 254 19.05 1.80 5.56
CA PRO A 254 18.75 2.70 4.44
C PRO A 254 17.36 3.32 4.47
N LEU A 255 16.35 2.60 4.97
CA LEU A 255 14.99 3.14 5.12
C LEU A 255 14.75 3.71 6.52
N GLY A 256 15.65 3.55 7.49
CA GLY A 256 15.45 4.03 8.85
C GLY A 256 14.26 3.38 9.56
N THR A 257 13.88 2.16 9.17
CA THR A 257 12.75 1.45 9.79
C THR A 257 13.06 1.17 11.26
N THR A 258 12.07 1.34 12.14
CA THR A 258 12.23 1.12 13.58
C THR A 258 10.97 0.54 14.20
N TYR A 259 11.14 -0.31 15.22
CA TYR A 259 10.10 -0.62 16.19
C TYR A 259 9.80 0.60 17.07
N ASP A 260 8.83 0.43 17.97
CA ASP A 260 8.48 1.40 19.02
C ASP A 260 7.83 2.68 18.50
N ALA A 261 7.24 2.65 17.30
CA ALA A 261 6.49 3.78 16.76
C ALA A 261 5.39 4.21 17.73
N PHE A 262 5.38 5.51 18.06
CA PHE A 262 4.48 6.13 19.06
C PHE A 262 4.50 5.48 20.45
N GLY A 263 5.60 4.78 20.80
CA GLY A 263 5.72 4.05 22.07
C GLY A 263 5.05 2.67 22.08
N SER A 264 4.51 2.21 20.95
CA SER A 264 3.99 0.85 20.80
C SER A 264 5.11 -0.11 20.41
N GLU A 265 5.47 -1.03 21.32
CA GLU A 265 6.62 -1.94 21.21
C GLU A 265 6.72 -2.70 19.87
N ARG A 266 5.58 -2.99 19.25
CA ARG A 266 5.47 -3.86 18.06
C ARG A 266 5.16 -3.09 16.79
N TYR A 267 4.94 -1.78 16.91
CA TYR A 267 4.58 -0.97 15.77
C TYR A 267 5.84 -0.55 15.03
N VAL A 268 5.95 -0.99 13.77
CA VAL A 268 7.14 -0.82 12.93
C VAL A 268 6.82 0.17 11.81
N LEU A 269 7.55 1.28 11.76
CA LEU A 269 7.41 2.31 10.72
C LEU A 269 8.79 2.81 10.28
N THR A 270 8.84 3.48 9.13
CA THR A 270 9.92 4.41 8.80
C THR A 270 9.41 5.84 8.92
N PHE A 271 10.14 6.69 9.64
CA PHE A 271 9.87 8.13 9.68
C PHE A 271 10.69 8.90 8.63
N ASP A 272 11.61 8.22 7.93
CA ASP A 272 12.44 8.80 6.87
C ASP A 272 11.76 8.63 5.50
N ASN A 273 10.66 9.38 5.32
CA ASN A 273 9.91 9.35 4.07
C ASN A 273 10.78 9.78 2.86
N ARG A 274 11.80 10.63 3.07
CA ARG A 274 12.69 11.05 1.98
C ARG A 274 13.48 9.84 1.46
N ALA A 275 14.20 9.15 2.35
CA ALA A 275 14.96 7.97 1.97
C ALA A 275 14.06 6.90 1.34
N PHE A 276 12.89 6.65 1.96
CA PHE A 276 11.87 5.75 1.41
C PHE A 276 11.49 6.08 -0.03
N ARG A 277 11.12 7.33 -0.32
CA ARG A 277 10.67 7.74 -1.66
C ARG A 277 11.80 7.77 -2.67
N GLU A 278 13.00 8.15 -2.26
CA GLU A 278 14.19 8.08 -3.14
C GLU A 278 14.49 6.64 -3.54
N ILE A 279 14.44 5.68 -2.60
CA ILE A 279 14.64 4.27 -2.89
C ILE A 279 13.52 3.69 -3.75
N ALA A 280 12.25 3.92 -3.37
CA ALA A 280 11.09 3.36 -4.05
C ALA A 280 10.97 3.83 -5.51
N SER A 281 11.43 5.06 -5.81
CA SER A 281 11.37 5.67 -7.15
C SER A 281 12.14 4.92 -8.25
N PHE A 282 12.93 3.89 -7.90
CA PHE A 282 13.62 3.01 -8.84
C PHE A 282 12.85 1.73 -9.20
N ALA A 283 11.57 1.63 -8.84
CA ALA A 283 10.63 0.64 -9.35
C ALA A 283 9.36 1.32 -9.88
N PRO A 284 8.63 0.71 -10.85
CA PRO A 284 7.22 1.00 -11.01
C PRO A 284 6.51 0.64 -9.70
N TYR A 285 5.82 1.58 -9.06
CA TYR A 285 5.09 1.29 -7.83
C TYR A 285 3.93 2.25 -7.56
N GLU A 286 2.88 1.69 -6.98
CA GLU A 286 1.75 2.39 -6.38
C GLU A 286 1.55 1.96 -4.91
N PHE A 287 1.93 0.71 -4.59
CA PHE A 287 1.87 0.15 -3.24
C PHE A 287 3.22 -0.40 -2.80
N VAL A 288 3.52 -0.32 -1.50
CA VAL A 288 4.80 -0.78 -0.95
C VAL A 288 4.61 -1.57 0.34
N GLU A 289 5.32 -2.69 0.45
CA GLU A 289 5.53 -3.43 1.70
C GLU A 289 7.02 -3.44 2.05
N ILE A 290 7.36 -3.13 3.30
CA ILE A 290 8.73 -3.11 3.79
C ILE A 290 8.96 -4.35 4.66
N LEU A 291 9.85 -5.23 4.20
CA LEU A 291 10.34 -6.37 4.96
C LEU A 291 11.49 -5.91 5.85
N ALA A 292 11.26 -5.88 7.16
CA ALA A 292 12.31 -5.65 8.14
C ALA A 292 13.00 -6.98 8.50
N ASN A 293 14.33 -7.00 8.47
CA ASN A 293 15.13 -8.19 8.78
C ASN A 293 15.20 -8.51 10.29
N ASN A 294 14.06 -8.79 10.92
CA ASN A 294 13.96 -9.08 12.35
C ASN A 294 13.07 -10.29 12.63
N ARG A 295 13.36 -10.98 13.73
CA ARG A 295 12.59 -12.14 14.22
C ARG A 295 11.44 -11.74 15.14
N THR A 296 11.63 -10.71 15.96
CA THR A 296 10.61 -10.25 16.91
C THR A 296 9.37 -9.80 16.16
N TYR A 297 8.20 -10.29 16.58
CA TYR A 297 6.92 -9.89 16.00
C TYR A 297 6.78 -8.36 15.94
N GLY A 298 6.40 -7.85 14.77
CA GLY A 298 6.06 -6.44 14.56
C GLY A 298 5.69 -6.19 13.11
N GLY A 299 5.00 -5.08 12.88
CA GLY A 299 4.50 -4.65 11.58
C GLY A 299 3.70 -3.36 11.72
N GLY A 300 3.08 -2.94 10.63
CA GLY A 300 2.23 -1.77 10.57
C GLY A 300 1.79 -1.46 9.16
N GLY A 301 0.59 -0.92 8.96
CA GLY A 301 0.06 -0.62 7.63
C GLY A 301 -0.73 0.69 7.64
N ILE A 302 -0.35 1.63 6.77
CA ILE A 302 -1.02 2.91 6.62
C ILE A 302 -1.53 3.06 5.19
N PHE A 303 -2.83 3.29 5.05
CA PHE A 303 -3.51 3.38 3.75
C PHE A 303 -2.83 4.40 2.82
N GLY A 304 -2.43 3.96 1.63
CA GLY A 304 -1.78 4.82 0.62
C GLY A 304 -0.35 5.26 0.94
N LEU A 305 0.26 4.75 2.03
CA LEU A 305 1.66 5.02 2.39
C LEU A 305 2.57 3.80 2.15
N TYR A 306 2.58 2.84 3.08
CA TYR A 306 3.24 1.53 2.97
C TYR A 306 2.69 0.58 4.06
N GLY A 307 2.99 -0.71 3.93
CA GLY A 307 2.98 -1.69 5.02
C GLY A 307 4.40 -2.07 5.47
N THR A 308 4.52 -2.66 6.66
CA THR A 308 5.78 -3.20 7.20
C THR A 308 5.53 -4.55 7.87
N VAL A 309 6.55 -5.41 7.83
CA VAL A 309 6.52 -6.68 8.57
C VAL A 309 7.93 -7.11 8.98
N ALA A 310 8.05 -7.64 10.21
CA ALA A 310 9.24 -8.36 10.65
C ALA A 310 9.35 -9.71 9.93
N ALA A 311 10.13 -9.77 8.85
CA ALA A 311 10.04 -10.83 7.85
C ALA A 311 10.45 -12.22 8.38
N ALA A 312 11.34 -12.27 9.39
CA ALA A 312 11.79 -13.51 10.01
C ALA A 312 10.92 -13.96 11.20
N SER A 313 9.85 -13.22 11.52
CA SER A 313 8.88 -13.64 12.53
C SER A 313 8.03 -14.81 12.02
N ASN A 314 7.68 -15.75 12.91
CA ASN A 314 6.78 -16.84 12.55
C ASN A 314 5.35 -16.36 12.21
N GLN A 315 4.96 -15.14 12.66
CA GLN A 315 3.69 -14.52 12.34
C GLN A 315 3.73 -13.69 11.05
N ALA A 316 4.90 -13.55 10.41
CA ALA A 316 5.06 -12.73 9.22
C ALA A 316 4.03 -13.05 8.11
N PRO A 317 3.65 -14.32 7.85
CA PRO A 317 2.58 -14.63 6.89
C PRO A 317 1.25 -13.95 7.19
N TYR A 318 0.82 -13.94 8.45
CA TYR A 318 -0.41 -13.27 8.88
C TYR A 318 -0.25 -11.75 8.81
N VAL A 319 0.82 -11.22 9.41
CA VAL A 319 1.05 -9.77 9.51
C VAL A 319 1.16 -9.17 8.13
N PHE A 320 1.95 -9.75 7.22
CA PHE A 320 2.11 -9.24 5.86
C PHE A 320 0.78 -9.03 5.12
N VAL A 321 -0.16 -9.99 5.23
CA VAL A 321 -1.46 -9.85 4.56
C VAL A 321 -2.39 -8.89 5.30
N HIS A 322 -2.36 -8.89 6.63
CA HIS A 322 -3.13 -7.97 7.47
C HIS A 322 -2.72 -6.51 7.24
N GLU A 323 -1.43 -6.20 7.30
CA GLU A 323 -0.90 -4.85 7.06
C GLU A 323 -1.12 -4.41 5.61
N PHE A 324 -1.01 -5.33 4.64
CA PHE A 324 -1.38 -5.04 3.26
C PHE A 324 -2.87 -4.69 3.15
N GLY A 325 -3.76 -5.29 3.96
CA GLY A 325 -5.16 -4.91 4.04
C GLY A 325 -5.38 -3.43 4.42
N HIS A 326 -4.65 -2.95 5.44
CA HIS A 326 -4.66 -1.53 5.82
C HIS A 326 -4.08 -0.64 4.71
N HIS A 327 -2.86 -0.95 4.26
CA HIS A 327 -2.11 -0.16 3.29
C HIS A 327 -2.83 -0.08 1.93
N PHE A 328 -3.33 -1.21 1.45
CA PHE A 328 -3.92 -1.37 0.13
C PHE A 328 -5.37 -0.88 0.08
N ALA A 329 -6.22 -1.33 1.02
CA ALA A 329 -7.67 -1.15 0.92
C ALA A 329 -8.28 -0.24 2.01
N GLY A 330 -7.46 0.32 2.89
CA GLY A 330 -7.93 1.22 3.95
C GLY A 330 -8.87 0.51 4.91
N LEU A 331 -8.64 -0.79 5.16
CA LEU A 331 -9.39 -1.56 6.13
C LEU A 331 -9.05 -1.09 7.53
N ALA A 332 -10.04 -0.99 8.41
CA ALA A 332 -9.84 -0.81 9.84
C ALA A 332 -9.45 -2.14 10.50
N ASP A 333 -8.80 -2.03 11.66
CA ASP A 333 -8.72 -3.14 12.59
C ASP A 333 -10.10 -3.49 13.14
N GLU A 334 -10.43 -4.77 13.06
CA GLU A 334 -11.66 -5.32 13.61
C GLU A 334 -11.45 -5.86 15.04
N TYR A 335 -10.20 -5.91 15.53
CA TYR A 335 -9.91 -6.25 16.91
C TYR A 335 -10.11 -5.09 17.88
N TYR A 336 -10.49 -5.45 19.10
CA TYR A 336 -10.84 -4.50 20.16
C TYR A 336 -10.27 -4.82 21.54
N THR A 337 -9.55 -5.95 21.67
CA THR A 337 -9.01 -6.42 22.95
C THR A 337 -7.49 -6.26 23.06
N SER A 338 -6.84 -5.78 22.01
CA SER A 338 -5.39 -5.55 21.99
C SER A 338 -5.06 -4.14 22.49
N PRO A 339 -3.95 -3.96 23.23
CA PRO A 339 -3.48 -2.63 23.59
C PRO A 339 -2.99 -1.88 22.35
N VAL A 340 -3.34 -0.59 22.26
CA VAL A 340 -2.95 0.34 21.17
C VAL A 340 -2.38 1.65 21.72
N ALA A 341 -1.67 2.40 20.88
CA ALA A 341 -1.10 3.71 21.24
C ALA A 341 -2.12 4.87 21.20
N TYR A 342 -3.27 4.63 20.56
CA TYR A 342 -4.31 5.65 20.33
C TYR A 342 -5.16 5.88 21.58
N ALA A 343 -5.58 7.12 21.79
CA ALA A 343 -6.58 7.41 22.80
C ALA A 343 -7.98 6.95 22.32
N PRO A 344 -8.87 6.49 23.21
CA PRO A 344 -10.25 6.22 22.85
C PRO A 344 -10.93 7.46 22.25
N ALA A 345 -11.86 7.26 21.33
CA ALA A 345 -12.59 8.37 20.74
C ALA A 345 -13.45 9.08 21.80
N THR A 346 -13.40 10.41 21.84
CA THR A 346 -14.26 11.20 22.75
C THR A 346 -15.69 11.34 22.21
N GLU A 347 -15.84 11.29 20.89
CA GLU A 347 -17.12 11.29 20.16
C GLU A 347 -17.11 10.15 19.14
N ARG A 348 -18.24 9.44 19.02
CA ARG A 348 -18.37 8.37 18.04
C ARG A 348 -18.87 8.92 16.72
N VAL A 349 -17.94 9.11 15.79
CA VAL A 349 -18.23 9.43 14.40
C VAL A 349 -18.29 8.15 13.58
N GLU A 350 -19.04 8.17 12.48
CA GLU A 350 -19.00 7.05 11.54
C GLU A 350 -17.57 6.94 10.98
N PRO A 351 -16.89 5.79 11.04
CA PRO A 351 -15.55 5.66 10.47
C PRO A 351 -15.58 5.84 8.95
N TRP A 352 -14.46 6.13 8.30
CA TRP A 352 -14.42 6.17 6.83
C TRP A 352 -14.06 4.79 6.25
N GLU A 353 -13.46 3.94 7.06
CA GLU A 353 -13.04 2.59 6.72
C GLU A 353 -14.25 1.71 6.35
N PRO A 354 -14.15 0.85 5.33
CA PRO A 354 -15.30 0.16 4.76
C PRO A 354 -15.79 -1.02 5.62
N ASN A 355 -14.94 -1.58 6.48
CA ASN A 355 -15.20 -2.79 7.29
C ASN A 355 -15.48 -2.50 8.78
N ALA A 356 -15.72 -1.24 9.15
CA ALA A 356 -16.17 -0.87 10.48
C ALA A 356 -17.33 0.14 10.39
N THR A 357 -18.20 0.18 11.40
CA THR A 357 -19.29 1.16 11.49
C THR A 357 -19.54 1.54 12.95
N ALA A 358 -19.92 2.80 13.21
CA ALA A 358 -20.42 3.21 14.52
C ALA A 358 -21.92 2.87 14.69
N LEU A 359 -22.55 2.37 13.62
CA LEU A 359 -23.96 2.00 13.55
C LEU A 359 -24.91 3.14 13.99
N ILE A 360 -24.52 4.38 13.71
CA ILE A 360 -25.29 5.59 14.08
C ILE A 360 -26.69 5.55 13.45
N ASP A 361 -26.78 5.06 12.21
CA ASP A 361 -28.04 4.77 11.53
C ASP A 361 -28.10 3.30 11.08
N PRO A 362 -28.72 2.41 11.86
CA PRO A 362 -28.86 0.99 11.51
C PRO A 362 -29.57 0.74 10.17
N LYS A 363 -30.39 1.67 9.69
CA LYS A 363 -31.08 1.53 8.39
C LYS A 363 -30.13 1.73 7.21
N ASN A 364 -28.99 2.40 7.44
CA ASN A 364 -27.98 2.78 6.47
C ASN A 364 -26.61 2.16 6.79
N LEU A 365 -26.60 0.91 7.24
CA LEU A 365 -25.38 0.11 7.41
C LEU A 365 -24.54 0.12 6.11
N LYS A 366 -23.23 0.38 6.23
CA LYS A 366 -22.29 0.50 5.09
C LYS A 366 -22.29 -0.68 4.12
N TRP A 367 -22.52 -1.88 4.61
CA TRP A 367 -22.55 -3.12 3.81
C TRP A 367 -23.93 -3.78 3.86
N LYS A 368 -25.00 -2.98 3.99
CA LYS A 368 -26.39 -3.45 4.02
C LYS A 368 -26.73 -4.38 2.86
N ASP A 369 -26.18 -4.10 1.67
CA ASP A 369 -26.35 -4.90 0.45
C ASP A 369 -25.73 -6.31 0.54
N LEU A 370 -24.77 -6.51 1.44
CA LEU A 370 -24.11 -7.80 1.68
C LEU A 370 -24.69 -8.56 2.88
N VAL A 371 -25.54 -7.94 3.71
CA VAL A 371 -26.11 -8.59 4.90
C VAL A 371 -26.87 -9.85 4.50
N THR A 372 -26.55 -10.96 5.17
CA THR A 372 -27.25 -12.22 4.90
C THR A 372 -28.74 -12.08 5.30
N PRO A 373 -29.69 -12.47 4.44
CA PRO A 373 -31.11 -12.42 4.78
C PRO A 373 -31.42 -13.13 6.11
N GLY A 374 -32.14 -12.43 7.00
CA GLY A 374 -32.51 -12.95 8.32
C GLY A 374 -31.47 -12.75 9.43
N THR A 375 -30.29 -12.20 9.13
CA THR A 375 -29.30 -11.82 10.16
C THR A 375 -29.79 -10.57 10.92
N PRO A 376 -29.91 -10.61 12.26
CA PRO A 376 -30.31 -9.44 13.04
C PRO A 376 -29.19 -8.38 13.06
N ILE A 377 -29.56 -7.11 13.18
CA ILE A 377 -28.65 -5.96 13.27
C ILE A 377 -29.00 -5.15 14.54
N PRO A 378 -28.10 -5.05 15.54
CA PRO A 378 -26.79 -5.70 15.62
C PRO A 378 -26.90 -7.23 15.71
N THR A 379 -25.85 -7.94 15.28
CA THR A 379 -25.79 -9.40 15.24
C THR A 379 -25.20 -9.94 16.54
N PRO A 380 -25.93 -10.78 17.29
CA PRO A 380 -25.41 -11.34 18.53
C PRO A 380 -24.37 -12.43 18.24
N TRP A 381 -23.37 -12.51 19.08
CA TRP A 381 -22.29 -13.51 19.07
C TRP A 381 -21.81 -13.74 20.51
N ASN A 382 -21.02 -14.78 20.78
CA ASN A 382 -20.60 -15.14 22.15
C ASN A 382 -19.50 -14.22 22.72
N LYS A 383 -19.71 -12.90 22.64
CA LYS A 383 -18.75 -11.84 22.99
C LYS A 383 -18.17 -11.97 24.40
N GLU A 384 -18.99 -12.28 25.40
CA GLU A 384 -18.56 -12.37 26.80
C GLU A 384 -17.54 -13.52 27.00
N GLU A 385 -17.76 -14.67 26.36
CA GLU A 385 -16.85 -15.82 26.43
C GLU A 385 -15.51 -15.49 25.75
N PHE A 386 -15.57 -14.84 24.58
CA PHE A 386 -14.37 -14.38 23.88
C PHE A 386 -13.57 -13.35 24.70
N GLU A 387 -14.23 -12.37 25.31
CA GLU A 387 -13.59 -11.34 26.13
C GLU A 387 -12.89 -11.93 27.35
N LYS A 388 -13.52 -12.92 28.00
CA LYS A 388 -12.91 -13.65 29.11
C LYS A 388 -11.61 -14.33 28.69
N TYR A 389 -11.63 -15.08 27.60
CA TYR A 389 -10.43 -15.73 27.05
C TYR A 389 -9.36 -14.71 26.65
N SER A 390 -9.76 -13.64 25.95
CA SER A 390 -8.84 -12.61 25.47
C SER A 390 -8.12 -11.89 26.62
N SER A 391 -8.82 -11.59 27.71
CA SER A 391 -8.23 -11.03 28.93
C SER A 391 -7.17 -11.95 29.55
N GLU A 392 -7.45 -13.27 29.64
CA GLU A 392 -6.48 -14.26 30.14
C GLU A 392 -5.26 -14.36 29.22
N TYR A 393 -5.49 -14.37 27.91
CA TYR A 393 -4.43 -14.33 26.90
C TYR A 393 -3.53 -13.09 27.05
N GLN A 394 -4.10 -11.89 27.16
CA GLN A 394 -3.31 -10.66 27.29
C GLN A 394 -2.47 -10.65 28.56
N LYS A 395 -2.98 -11.18 29.68
CA LYS A 395 -2.21 -11.34 30.92
C LYS A 395 -1.01 -12.28 30.73
N ARG A 396 -1.23 -13.46 30.11
CA ARG A 396 -0.15 -14.42 29.81
C ARG A 396 0.89 -13.82 28.87
N ARG A 397 0.44 -13.13 27.83
CA ARG A 397 1.30 -12.42 26.87
C ARG A 397 2.16 -11.37 27.56
N GLY A 398 1.55 -10.56 28.44
CA GLY A 398 2.26 -9.55 29.24
C GLY A 398 3.35 -10.16 30.11
N LEU A 399 3.05 -11.27 30.79
CA LEU A 399 4.00 -11.98 31.64
C LEU A 399 5.21 -12.51 30.85
N ILE A 400 4.97 -13.17 29.71
CA ILE A 400 6.05 -13.69 28.85
C ILE A 400 6.99 -12.56 28.42
N ARG A 401 6.44 -11.38 28.09
CA ARG A 401 7.22 -10.21 27.70
C ARG A 401 7.99 -9.61 28.88
N SER A 402 7.36 -9.41 30.04
CA SER A 402 8.03 -8.83 31.22
C SER A 402 9.15 -9.70 31.75
N GLU A 403 9.05 -11.02 31.58
CA GLU A 403 10.08 -11.99 31.98
C GLU A 403 11.21 -12.12 30.93
N GLY A 404 11.11 -11.44 29.78
CA GLY A 404 12.11 -11.53 28.71
C GLY A 404 12.25 -12.95 28.14
N ARG A 405 11.18 -13.74 28.14
CA ARG A 405 11.22 -15.14 27.70
C ARG A 405 11.53 -15.24 26.20
N PRO A 406 12.14 -16.36 25.75
CA PRO A 406 12.43 -16.58 24.33
C PRO A 406 11.19 -16.44 23.45
N GLU A 407 11.36 -15.98 22.20
CA GLU A 407 10.25 -15.74 21.28
C GLU A 407 9.45 -17.03 21.03
N GLU A 408 10.08 -18.21 21.05
CA GLU A 408 9.42 -19.52 20.89
C GLU A 408 8.25 -19.73 21.87
N VAL A 409 8.34 -19.15 23.08
CA VAL A 409 7.25 -19.21 24.07
C VAL A 409 6.07 -18.35 23.63
N MET A 410 6.33 -17.14 23.12
CA MET A 410 5.31 -16.26 22.58
C MET A 410 4.67 -16.86 21.33
N GLU A 411 5.48 -17.48 20.49
CA GLU A 411 5.06 -18.19 19.28
C GLU A 411 4.12 -19.35 19.60
N ALA A 412 4.44 -20.16 20.62
CA ALA A 412 3.56 -21.23 21.10
C ALA A 412 2.22 -20.68 21.64
N LEU A 413 2.24 -19.55 22.36
CA LEU A 413 1.01 -18.90 22.82
C LEU A 413 0.14 -18.41 21.65
N PHE A 414 0.74 -17.86 20.59
CA PHE A 414 -0.03 -17.44 19.41
C PHE A 414 -0.69 -18.62 18.68
N LEU A 415 -0.01 -19.78 18.63
CA LEU A 415 -0.60 -21.00 18.05
C LEU A 415 -1.78 -21.52 18.89
N GLU A 416 -1.64 -21.53 20.21
CA GLU A 416 -2.72 -21.91 21.13
C GLU A 416 -3.97 -21.01 20.92
N VAL A 417 -3.75 -19.69 20.85
CA VAL A 417 -4.82 -18.71 20.65
C VAL A 417 -5.49 -18.91 19.28
N ALA A 418 -4.71 -19.06 18.21
CA ALA A 418 -5.26 -19.31 16.88
C ALA A 418 -6.10 -20.60 16.82
N GLN A 419 -5.71 -21.64 17.57
CA GLN A 419 -6.48 -22.87 17.66
C GLN A 419 -7.78 -22.69 18.44
N PHE A 420 -7.75 -21.94 19.56
CA PHE A 420 -8.96 -21.58 20.30
C PHE A 420 -9.92 -20.77 19.41
N GLU A 421 -9.44 -19.68 18.80
CA GLU A 421 -10.24 -18.77 17.97
C GLU A 421 -10.95 -19.54 16.84
N ARG A 422 -10.23 -20.40 16.11
CA ARG A 422 -10.81 -21.22 15.05
C ARG A 422 -11.93 -22.13 15.56
N GLY A 423 -11.72 -22.78 16.70
CA GLY A 423 -12.70 -23.69 17.30
C GLY A 423 -13.90 -22.95 17.91
N PHE A 424 -13.68 -21.74 18.41
CA PHE A 424 -14.68 -20.87 19.01
C PHE A 424 -15.60 -20.28 17.94
N PHE A 425 -15.03 -19.59 16.93
CA PHE A 425 -15.82 -18.93 15.89
C PHE A 425 -16.57 -19.91 15.00
N ALA A 426 -16.01 -21.09 14.71
CA ALA A 426 -16.72 -22.12 13.94
C ALA A 426 -18.03 -22.60 14.58
N LYS A 427 -18.25 -22.35 15.88
CA LYS A 427 -19.48 -22.69 16.61
C LYS A 427 -20.47 -21.52 16.71
N GLU A 428 -20.09 -20.32 16.27
CA GLU A 428 -20.95 -19.15 16.31
C GLU A 428 -22.20 -19.36 15.44
N LYS A 429 -23.36 -18.97 15.97
CA LYS A 429 -24.65 -19.10 15.27
C LYS A 429 -24.65 -18.44 13.88
N TYR A 430 -23.93 -17.32 13.76
CA TYR A 430 -23.84 -16.53 12.53
C TYR A 430 -22.45 -16.61 11.89
N PHE A 431 -21.70 -17.71 12.13
CA PHE A 431 -20.43 -17.94 11.45
C PHE A 431 -20.60 -17.92 9.91
N GLY A 432 -19.72 -17.21 9.22
CA GLY A 432 -19.78 -17.01 7.77
C GLY A 432 -21.01 -16.22 7.27
N LYS A 433 -21.74 -15.54 8.16
CA LYS A 433 -22.83 -14.63 7.79
C LYS A 433 -22.39 -13.18 7.95
N VAL A 434 -22.71 -12.37 6.95
CA VAL A 434 -22.53 -10.92 7.03
C VAL A 434 -23.63 -10.32 7.89
N GLY A 435 -23.22 -9.55 8.90
CA GLY A 435 -24.06 -8.90 9.90
C GLY A 435 -23.38 -7.64 10.45
N ALA A 436 -23.65 -7.29 11.71
CA ALA A 436 -22.97 -6.19 12.41
C ALA A 436 -22.62 -6.66 13.83
N PHE A 437 -21.42 -7.19 14.01
CA PHE A 437 -20.94 -7.80 15.26
C PHE A 437 -20.22 -6.75 16.12
N GLU A 438 -20.70 -6.52 17.35
CA GLU A 438 -20.12 -5.48 18.22
C GLU A 438 -18.68 -5.81 18.62
N GLY A 439 -17.83 -4.78 18.63
CA GLY A 439 -16.40 -4.85 18.91
C GLY A 439 -15.58 -4.69 17.63
N ALA A 440 -14.95 -3.52 17.47
CA ALA A 440 -14.05 -3.17 16.36
C ALA A 440 -13.26 -1.89 16.72
N MET A 441 -12.28 -1.51 15.91
CA MET A 441 -11.54 -0.24 16.05
C MET A 441 -11.02 0.00 17.48
N TYR A 442 -10.47 -1.05 18.11
CA TYR A 442 -9.90 -0.97 19.46
C TYR A 442 -10.91 -0.72 20.59
N GLU A 443 -12.22 -0.65 20.28
CA GLU A 443 -13.27 -0.43 21.27
C GLU A 443 -14.24 -1.61 21.37
N ALA A 444 -14.44 -2.11 22.59
CA ALA A 444 -15.31 -3.25 22.85
C ALA A 444 -16.79 -2.97 22.63
N LYS A 445 -17.20 -1.70 22.55
CA LYS A 445 -18.61 -1.30 22.41
C LYS A 445 -18.74 -0.12 21.46
N GLY A 446 -19.83 -0.07 20.72
CA GLY A 446 -20.18 1.08 19.87
C GLY A 446 -19.62 1.07 18.45
N TYR A 447 -18.60 0.27 18.16
CA TYR A 447 -18.22 -0.05 16.79
C TYR A 447 -18.53 -1.50 16.46
N TYR A 448 -18.83 -1.76 15.20
CA TYR A 448 -19.26 -3.05 14.70
C TYR A 448 -18.45 -3.44 13.46
N ARG A 449 -18.17 -4.74 13.36
CA ARG A 449 -17.49 -5.38 12.21
C ARG A 449 -18.47 -6.26 11.41
N PRO A 450 -18.19 -6.56 10.14
CA PRO A 450 -19.15 -7.21 9.23
C PRO A 450 -19.33 -8.71 9.44
N GLU A 451 -18.31 -9.43 9.92
CA GLU A 451 -18.36 -10.87 10.18
C GLU A 451 -17.71 -11.20 11.52
N VAL A 452 -18.06 -12.35 12.10
CA VAL A 452 -17.54 -12.72 13.42
C VAL A 452 -16.05 -13.04 13.41
N GLU A 453 -15.51 -13.41 12.24
CA GLU A 453 -14.10 -13.73 12.01
C GLU A 453 -13.59 -13.08 10.70
N CYS A 454 -12.38 -12.53 10.73
CA CYS A 454 -11.71 -11.87 9.61
C CYS A 454 -10.23 -11.77 9.93
N ILE A 455 -9.35 -11.74 8.93
CA ILE A 455 -7.91 -11.49 9.14
C ILE A 455 -7.64 -10.10 9.75
N MET A 456 -8.57 -9.15 9.60
CA MET A 456 -8.50 -7.86 10.29
C MET A 456 -8.90 -7.95 11.78
N PHE A 457 -9.40 -9.10 12.23
CA PHE A 457 -9.80 -9.34 13.62
C PHE A 457 -8.87 -10.33 14.34
N THR A 458 -8.64 -11.49 13.76
CA THR A 458 -7.94 -12.62 14.37
C THR A 458 -6.87 -13.16 13.41
N ARG A 459 -6.07 -14.13 13.88
CA ARG A 459 -5.01 -14.76 13.07
C ARG A 459 -5.54 -15.81 12.08
N THR A 460 -6.75 -15.62 11.56
CA THR A 460 -7.28 -16.41 10.45
C THR A 460 -6.57 -16.05 9.14
N THR A 461 -6.80 -16.81 8.09
CA THR A 461 -6.15 -16.64 6.77
C THR A 461 -7.11 -16.08 5.72
N SER A 462 -8.22 -15.46 6.13
CA SER A 462 -9.26 -15.02 5.21
C SER A 462 -9.83 -13.66 5.58
N PHE A 463 -10.01 -12.81 4.57
CA PHE A 463 -10.80 -11.60 4.68
C PHE A 463 -12.30 -11.93 4.68
N CYS A 464 -13.07 -11.22 5.50
CA CYS A 464 -14.53 -11.24 5.43
C CYS A 464 -15.03 -10.68 4.08
N ALA A 465 -16.30 -10.92 3.74
CA ALA A 465 -16.89 -10.51 2.47
C ALA A 465 -16.78 -9.00 2.19
N VAL A 466 -16.93 -8.16 3.22
CA VAL A 466 -16.83 -6.70 3.09
C VAL A 466 -15.39 -6.26 2.81
N CYS A 467 -14.40 -6.85 3.50
CA CYS A 467 -12.99 -6.62 3.23
C CYS A 467 -12.60 -7.06 1.82
N ARG A 468 -13.07 -8.24 1.36
CA ARG A 468 -12.83 -8.69 -0.02
C ARG A 468 -13.39 -7.72 -1.06
N ARG A 469 -14.64 -7.25 -0.88
CA ARG A 469 -15.25 -6.23 -1.76
C ARG A 469 -14.43 -4.93 -1.80
N ALA A 470 -13.93 -4.49 -0.64
CA ALA A 470 -13.10 -3.29 -0.56
C ALA A 470 -11.75 -3.46 -1.30
N ILE A 471 -11.09 -4.60 -1.11
CA ILE A 471 -9.84 -4.94 -1.82
C ILE A 471 -10.09 -5.00 -3.33
N GLU A 472 -11.13 -5.70 -3.78
CA GLU A 472 -11.46 -5.78 -5.22
C GLU A 472 -11.70 -4.41 -5.84
N ARG A 473 -12.40 -3.51 -5.12
CA ARG A 473 -12.62 -2.13 -5.57
C ARG A 473 -11.31 -1.36 -5.76
N VAL A 474 -10.32 -1.58 -4.90
CA VAL A 474 -9.00 -0.96 -5.06
C VAL A 474 -8.25 -1.60 -6.22
N ILE A 475 -8.20 -2.94 -6.33
CA ILE A 475 -7.58 -3.60 -7.50
C ILE A 475 -8.17 -3.04 -8.80
N ASP A 476 -9.49 -2.86 -8.84
CA ASP A 476 -10.19 -2.32 -10.00
C ASP A 476 -9.84 -0.87 -10.34
N LEU A 477 -9.54 -0.03 -9.34
CA LEU A 477 -9.06 1.34 -9.57
C LEU A 477 -7.73 1.37 -10.34
N TYR A 478 -6.89 0.35 -10.17
CA TYR A 478 -5.54 0.31 -10.73
C TYR A 478 -5.41 -0.59 -11.97
N SER A 479 -6.13 -1.71 -12.04
CA SER A 479 -5.93 -2.70 -13.11
C SER A 479 -6.99 -2.72 -14.21
N ARG A 480 -8.14 -2.06 -14.05
CA ARG A 480 -9.19 -2.09 -15.08
C ARG A 480 -8.83 -1.22 -16.27
N SER A 481 -8.88 -1.81 -17.46
CA SER A 481 -8.83 -1.12 -18.75
C SER A 481 -10.09 -0.31 -19.01
#